data_AF-A0A1M4EKB8-F1
#
_entry.id   AF-A0A1M4EKB8-F1
#
_cell.length_a   1.000
_cell.length_b   1.000
_cell.length_c   1.000
_cell.angle_alpha   90.00
_cell.angle_beta   90.00
_cell.angle_gamma   90.00
#
_symmetry.space_group_name_H-M   'P 1'
#
loop_
_entity.id
_entity.type
_entity.pdbx_description
1 polymer ?
#
loop_
_entity_poly.entity_id
_entity_poly.type
_entity_poly.pdbx_seq_one_letter_code
_entity_poly.pdbx_strand_id
1 'polypeptide(L)'
;MTMDSTFLDGPAVPGQELVVQRICARVAGPVAGAGVHVAGLPLGGVQVWLDSPGHRWRFYHRMARELRLAGWHTETGPDRLLLLGWSAVCLSHRVRMLGAALTGRLADFDKTAFTAVMVATRLCHEGFPAAEVPAEVEAHCADELRWPARLADLDGLERRSSLEPMRLRLAQVAGLEAKVGRRCGEHLALASKVARMVAGGAGPAHRRAAGPRAGLTERMVCVSVPNVAESDVTGSAVTAR
;
A
#
# COMPACT_ATOMS: atom_id res chain seq x y z
N MET A 1 35.17 33.13 15.77
CA MET A 1 34.16 32.06 15.83
C MET A 1 32.91 32.56 15.13
N THR A 2 32.79 32.27 13.83
CA THR A 2 31.55 32.40 13.07
C THR A 2 30.77 31.10 13.21
N MET A 3 29.50 31.17 13.60
CA MET A 3 28.60 30.01 13.54
C MET A 3 28.02 29.93 12.13
N ASP A 4 28.44 28.92 11.37
CA ASP A 4 27.89 28.67 10.04
C ASP A 4 26.45 28.15 10.16
N SER A 5 25.49 29.03 9.90
CA SER A 5 24.05 28.74 9.94
C SER A 5 23.58 28.05 8.66
N THR A 6 23.98 26.79 8.46
CA THR A 6 23.61 25.96 7.30
C THR A 6 22.25 25.28 7.45
N PHE A 7 21.29 25.95 8.09
CA PHE A 7 19.94 25.42 8.39
C PHE A 7 18.79 26.06 7.60
N LEU A 8 19.07 26.99 6.67
CA LEU A 8 18.06 27.90 6.12
C LEU A 8 17.70 27.74 4.63
N ASP A 9 18.22 26.72 3.93
CA ASP A 9 17.81 26.45 2.54
C ASP A 9 17.23 25.04 2.36
N GLY A 10 15.90 25.00 2.35
CA GLY A 10 15.10 23.88 1.88
C GLY A 10 13.80 24.42 1.29
N PRO A 11 13.67 24.54 -0.05
CA PRO A 11 12.40 24.96 -0.65
C PRO A 11 11.30 23.97 -0.27
N ALA A 12 10.07 24.47 -0.13
CA ALA A 12 8.90 23.64 0.17
C ALA A 12 8.85 22.44 -0.79
N VAL A 13 8.95 21.22 -0.23
CA VAL A 13 9.19 20.00 -1.00
C VAL A 13 8.05 19.79 -2.00
N PRO A 14 8.28 19.95 -3.32
CA PRO A 14 7.21 19.87 -4.30
C PRO A 14 6.56 18.49 -4.27
N GLY A 15 5.24 18.46 -4.08
CA GLY A 15 4.45 17.21 -4.03
C GLY A 15 3.93 16.82 -2.66
N GLN A 16 4.56 17.21 -1.54
CA GLN A 16 4.01 16.87 -0.20
C GLN A 16 2.63 17.52 0.00
N GLU A 17 2.47 18.79 -0.37
CA GLU A 17 1.20 19.51 -0.27
C GLU A 17 0.08 18.85 -1.10
N LEU A 18 0.38 18.40 -2.32
CA LEU A 18 -0.59 17.73 -3.19
C LEU A 18 -1.06 16.39 -2.60
N VAL A 19 -0.15 15.61 -2.02
CA VAL A 19 -0.47 14.36 -1.33
C VAL A 19 -1.36 14.62 -0.11
N VAL A 20 -1.01 15.62 0.70
CA VAL A 20 -1.80 16.04 1.87
C VAL A 20 -3.19 16.52 1.44
N GLN A 21 -3.27 17.33 0.39
CA GLN A 21 -4.53 17.81 -0.19
C GLN A 21 -5.42 16.64 -0.62
N ARG A 22 -4.89 15.63 -1.34
CA ARG A 22 -5.68 14.45 -1.76
C ARG A 22 -6.22 13.66 -0.56
N ILE A 23 -5.38 13.38 0.45
CA ILE A 23 -5.80 12.65 1.66
C ILE A 23 -6.89 13.42 2.42
N CYS A 24 -6.68 14.73 2.60
CA CYS A 24 -7.63 15.60 3.31
C CYS A 24 -8.94 15.77 2.53
N ALA A 25 -8.88 15.95 1.21
CA ALA A 25 -10.05 16.02 0.33
C ALA A 25 -10.83 14.70 0.30
N ARG A 26 -10.18 13.53 0.30
CA ARG A 26 -10.88 12.23 0.41
C ARG A 26 -11.64 12.07 1.73
N VAL A 27 -11.16 12.69 2.82
CA VAL A 27 -11.76 12.58 4.16
C VAL A 27 -12.86 13.63 4.41
N ALA A 28 -12.70 14.85 3.92
CA ALA A 28 -13.60 15.97 4.18
C ALA A 28 -14.48 16.35 2.98
N GLY A 29 -14.03 16.10 1.75
CA GLY A 29 -14.67 16.50 0.49
C GLY A 29 -16.15 16.13 0.34
N PRO A 30 -16.62 14.94 0.79
CA PRO A 30 -18.05 14.60 0.75
C PRO A 30 -18.98 15.54 1.55
N VAL A 31 -18.42 16.42 2.39
CA VAL A 31 -19.17 17.38 3.23
C VAL A 31 -18.65 18.82 3.10
N ALA A 32 -17.34 18.99 2.87
CA ALA A 32 -16.67 20.29 2.72
C ALA A 32 -16.51 20.73 1.25
N GLY A 33 -16.81 19.87 0.28
CA GLY A 33 -16.60 20.14 -1.14
C GLY A 33 -15.13 20.45 -1.44
N ALA A 34 -14.90 21.53 -2.19
CA ALA A 34 -13.56 22.06 -2.49
C ALA A 34 -12.91 22.83 -1.33
N GLY A 35 -13.61 23.07 -0.21
CA GLY A 35 -13.17 23.93 0.90
C GLY A 35 -12.11 23.32 1.82
N VAL A 36 -11.19 22.53 1.27
CA VAL A 36 -9.99 22.01 1.93
C VAL A 36 -8.79 22.74 1.37
N HIS A 37 -8.04 23.42 2.22
CA HIS A 37 -6.87 24.21 1.84
C HIS A 37 -5.62 23.67 2.51
N VAL A 38 -4.51 23.69 1.77
CA VAL A 38 -3.20 23.20 2.20
C VAL A 38 -2.14 24.22 1.79
N ALA A 39 -1.21 24.51 2.70
CA ALA A 39 -0.02 25.34 2.41
C ALA A 39 1.15 24.95 3.30
N GLY A 40 2.37 25.11 2.80
CA GLY A 40 3.60 25.00 3.57
C GLY A 40 3.69 26.02 4.70
N LEU A 41 4.53 25.70 5.69
CA LEU A 41 4.88 26.58 6.80
C LEU A 41 6.30 27.17 6.60
N PRO A 42 6.57 28.42 7.03
CA PRO A 42 7.85 29.08 6.79
C PRO A 42 9.10 28.37 7.34
N LEU A 43 8.93 27.52 8.37
CA LEU A 43 10.01 26.74 9.01
C LEU A 43 9.93 25.25 8.65
N GLY A 44 9.26 24.92 7.54
CA GLY A 44 8.97 23.55 7.12
C GLY A 44 7.72 22.97 7.79
N GLY A 45 7.21 21.89 7.19
CA GLY A 45 5.91 21.33 7.53
C GLY A 45 4.77 21.94 6.69
N VAL A 46 3.55 21.49 6.95
CA VAL A 46 2.35 21.81 6.17
C VAL A 46 1.19 22.09 7.12
N GLN A 47 0.36 23.08 6.81
CA GLN A 47 -0.90 23.36 7.49
C GLN A 47 -2.09 23.07 6.58
N VAL A 48 -3.19 22.62 7.18
CA VAL A 48 -4.48 22.33 6.54
C VAL A 48 -5.58 23.11 7.25
N TRP A 49 -6.46 23.78 6.50
CA TRP A 49 -7.65 24.43 7.06
C TRP A 49 -8.90 24.20 6.19
N LEU A 50 -10.07 24.45 6.79
CA LEU A 50 -11.38 24.26 6.16
C LEU A 50 -12.16 25.57 6.14
N ASP A 51 -12.79 25.90 5.02
CA ASP A 51 -13.63 27.11 4.90
C ASP A 51 -14.80 27.06 5.88
N SER A 52 -15.57 25.96 5.86
CA SER A 52 -16.72 25.82 6.74
C SER A 52 -16.30 25.66 8.21
N PRO A 53 -16.86 26.45 9.16
CA PRO A 53 -16.68 26.23 10.59
C PRO A 53 -17.45 24.99 11.10
N GLY A 54 -18.43 24.50 10.33
CA GLY A 54 -19.23 23.33 10.67
C GLY A 54 -18.39 22.07 10.81
N HIS A 55 -18.39 21.48 12.00
CA HIS A 55 -17.72 20.21 12.30
C HIS A 55 -16.20 20.15 12.07
N ARG A 56 -15.49 21.30 11.97
CA ARG A 56 -14.02 21.36 11.77
C ARG A 56 -13.25 20.35 12.62
N TRP A 57 -13.55 20.26 13.92
CA TRP A 57 -12.88 19.32 14.84
C TRP A 57 -12.99 17.86 14.36
N ARG A 58 -14.18 17.41 13.93
CA ARG A 58 -14.40 16.02 13.47
C ARG A 58 -13.56 15.73 12.23
N PHE A 59 -13.46 16.68 11.31
CA PHE A 59 -12.64 16.54 10.11
C PHE A 59 -11.15 16.60 10.43
N TYR A 60 -10.68 17.56 11.24
CA TYR A 60 -9.27 17.62 11.65
C TYR A 60 -8.80 16.34 12.34
N HIS A 61 -9.60 15.75 13.23
CA HIS A 61 -9.24 14.46 13.84
C HIS A 61 -9.26 13.28 12.85
N ARG A 62 -10.18 13.24 11.88
CA ARG A 62 -10.20 12.19 10.83
C ARG A 62 -9.03 12.35 9.84
N MET A 63 -8.72 13.57 9.42
CA MET A 63 -7.59 13.88 8.53
C MET A 63 -6.26 13.61 9.22
N ALA A 64 -6.09 14.07 10.47
CA ALA A 64 -4.95 13.73 11.32
C ALA A 64 -4.75 12.22 11.43
N ARG A 65 -5.84 11.44 11.59
CA ARG A 65 -5.76 9.97 11.62
C ARG A 65 -5.23 9.40 10.30
N GLU A 66 -5.80 9.74 9.14
CA GLU A 66 -5.31 9.19 7.86
C GLU A 66 -3.86 9.62 7.55
N LEU A 67 -3.46 10.85 7.88
CA LEU A 67 -2.08 11.34 7.74
C LEU A 67 -1.10 10.61 8.69
N ARG A 68 -1.51 10.34 9.94
CA ARG A 68 -0.74 9.49 10.87
C ARG A 68 -0.65 8.04 10.39
N LEU A 69 -1.65 7.52 9.67
CA LEU A 69 -1.56 6.20 9.01
C LEU A 69 -0.59 6.20 7.82
N ALA A 70 -0.37 7.34 7.16
CA ALA A 70 0.66 7.52 6.12
C ALA A 70 2.09 7.72 6.70
N GLY A 71 2.22 8.14 7.96
CA GLY A 71 3.50 8.20 8.68
C GLY A 71 3.87 9.58 9.25
N TRP A 72 3.04 10.60 9.04
CA TRP A 72 3.32 11.96 9.53
C TRP A 72 3.01 12.14 11.01
N HIS A 73 3.79 13.01 11.66
CA HIS A 73 3.39 13.67 12.89
C HIS A 73 2.35 14.77 12.56
N THR A 74 1.27 14.85 13.35
CA THR A 74 0.26 15.90 13.16
C THR A 74 -0.28 16.44 14.48
N GLU A 75 -0.59 17.73 14.51
CA GLU A 75 -1.21 18.41 15.65
C GLU A 75 -2.54 19.05 15.23
N THR A 76 -3.59 18.87 16.04
CA THR A 76 -4.93 19.41 15.77
C THR A 76 -5.16 20.65 16.62
N GLY A 77 -5.09 21.83 16.00
CA GLY A 77 -5.50 23.10 16.59
C GLY A 77 -7.01 23.37 16.40
N PRO A 78 -7.51 24.52 16.92
CA PRO A 78 -8.94 24.88 16.80
C PRO A 78 -9.36 25.12 15.34
N ASP A 79 -8.56 25.87 14.59
CA ASP A 79 -8.87 26.28 13.22
C ASP A 79 -7.99 25.64 12.15
N ARG A 80 -6.93 24.92 12.53
CA ARG A 80 -5.93 24.35 11.61
C ARG A 80 -5.44 22.99 12.09
N LEU A 81 -5.11 22.13 11.14
CA LEU A 81 -4.37 20.88 11.34
C LEU A 81 -2.94 21.07 10.83
N LEU A 82 -1.95 20.86 11.70
CA LEU A 82 -0.53 21.01 11.37
C LEU A 82 0.11 19.64 11.12
N LEU A 83 1.03 19.56 10.17
CA LEU A 83 1.86 18.41 9.86
C LEU A 83 3.32 18.83 10.02
N LEU A 84 3.97 18.35 11.07
CA LEU A 84 5.30 18.81 11.50
C LEU A 84 6.46 17.97 10.93
N GLY A 85 6.16 17.00 10.04
CA GLY A 85 7.14 16.10 9.44
C GLY A 85 6.89 14.63 9.74
N TRP A 86 7.91 13.79 9.60
CA TRP A 86 7.82 12.35 9.80
C TRP A 86 7.79 11.95 11.27
N SER A 87 6.94 10.98 11.64
CA SER A 87 6.89 10.40 12.98
C SER A 87 7.42 8.98 12.96
N ALA A 88 8.47 8.70 13.73
CA ALA A 88 9.04 7.37 13.87
C ALA A 88 8.02 6.35 14.41
N VAL A 89 7.12 6.79 15.30
CA VAL A 89 6.02 5.97 15.84
C VAL A 89 4.98 5.65 14.77
N CYS A 90 4.57 6.66 13.99
CA CYS A 90 3.59 6.50 12.91
C CYS A 90 4.12 5.64 11.76
N LEU A 91 5.38 5.83 11.36
CA LEU A 91 6.05 4.97 10.37
C LEU A 91 6.20 3.53 10.87
N SER A 92 6.55 3.31 12.14
CA SER A 92 6.63 1.96 12.72
C SER A 92 5.25 1.29 12.80
N HIS A 93 4.19 2.06 13.05
CA HIS A 93 2.81 1.58 12.93
C HIS A 93 2.44 1.22 11.49
N ARG A 94 2.81 2.07 10.51
CA ARG A 94 2.60 1.82 9.08
C ARG A 94 3.32 0.57 8.58
N VAL A 95 4.58 0.34 9.00
CA VAL A 95 5.32 -0.91 8.73
C VAL A 95 4.55 -2.12 9.22
N ARG A 96 4.04 -2.10 10.47
CA ARG A 96 3.23 -3.20 11.02
C ARG A 96 1.94 -3.41 10.23
N MET A 97 1.22 -2.35 9.84
CA MET A 97 -0.01 -2.46 9.05
C MET A 97 0.23 -3.05 7.66
N LEU A 98 1.28 -2.60 6.95
CA LEU A 98 1.62 -3.11 5.62
C LEU A 98 2.07 -4.58 5.71
N GLY A 99 2.85 -4.94 6.74
CA GLY A 99 3.21 -6.34 7.03
C GLY A 99 1.98 -7.21 7.26
N ALA A 100 1.08 -6.80 8.17
CA ALA A 100 -0.15 -7.53 8.46
C ALA A 100 -1.10 -7.64 7.25
N ALA A 101 -1.12 -6.64 6.36
CA ALA A 101 -1.87 -6.72 5.11
C ALA A 101 -1.30 -7.81 4.17
N LEU A 102 0.03 -7.87 4.03
CA LEU A 102 0.74 -8.84 3.20
C LEU A 102 0.65 -10.28 3.71
N THR A 103 0.65 -10.48 5.03
CA THR A 103 0.53 -11.83 5.65
C THR A 103 -0.92 -12.26 5.87
N GLY A 104 -1.88 -11.33 5.84
CA GLY A 104 -3.30 -11.57 6.02
C GLY A 104 -4.06 -11.46 4.70
N ARG A 105 -4.94 -10.46 4.58
CA ARG A 105 -5.89 -10.31 3.46
C ARG A 105 -5.26 -10.39 2.07
N LEU A 106 -4.00 -9.95 1.88
CA LEU A 106 -3.34 -9.96 0.57
C LEU A 106 -2.61 -11.27 0.24
N ALA A 107 -2.56 -12.23 1.16
CA ALA A 107 -2.15 -13.61 0.90
C ALA A 107 -3.34 -14.49 0.45
N ASP A 108 -4.56 -14.14 0.84
CA ASP A 108 -5.81 -14.84 0.54
C ASP A 108 -6.39 -14.40 -0.82
N PHE A 109 -6.13 -15.18 -1.86
CA PHE A 109 -6.71 -15.01 -3.19
C PHE A 109 -8.07 -15.70 -3.36
N ASP A 110 -8.38 -16.70 -2.53
CA ASP A 110 -9.63 -17.47 -2.63
C ASP A 110 -10.84 -16.59 -2.31
N LYS A 111 -10.74 -15.76 -1.26
CA LYS A 111 -11.78 -14.75 -0.99
C LYS A 111 -11.98 -13.80 -2.17
N THR A 112 -10.91 -13.38 -2.84
CA THR A 112 -10.99 -12.47 -4.00
C THR A 112 -11.67 -13.14 -5.19
N ALA A 113 -11.31 -14.39 -5.51
CA ALA A 113 -11.97 -15.16 -6.56
C ALA A 113 -13.46 -15.39 -6.24
N PHE A 114 -13.79 -15.72 -4.99
CA PHE A 114 -15.17 -15.93 -4.55
C PHE A 114 -16.02 -14.65 -4.67
N THR A 115 -15.54 -13.50 -4.14
CA THR A 115 -16.21 -12.21 -4.30
C THR A 115 -16.42 -11.89 -5.79
N ALA A 116 -15.39 -12.11 -6.63
CA ALA A 116 -15.47 -11.83 -8.06
C ALA A 116 -16.52 -12.71 -8.78
N VAL A 117 -16.62 -14.01 -8.46
CA VAL A 117 -17.69 -14.88 -9.00
C VAL A 117 -19.06 -14.36 -8.56
N MET A 118 -19.24 -14.07 -7.27
CA MET A 118 -20.53 -13.64 -6.71
C MET A 118 -21.03 -12.34 -7.34
N VAL A 119 -20.16 -11.32 -7.44
CA VAL A 119 -20.52 -10.02 -8.03
C VAL A 119 -20.75 -10.15 -9.53
N ALA A 120 -19.86 -10.84 -10.27
CA ALA A 120 -20.05 -11.05 -11.71
C ALA A 120 -21.34 -11.81 -12.03
N THR A 121 -21.64 -12.87 -11.29
CA THR A 121 -22.86 -13.67 -11.48
C THR A 121 -24.10 -12.83 -11.23
N ARG A 122 -24.10 -12.00 -10.17
CA ARG A 122 -25.19 -11.08 -9.88
C ARG A 122 -25.41 -10.06 -11.00
N LEU A 123 -24.34 -9.39 -11.45
CA LEU A 123 -24.42 -8.41 -12.54
C LEU A 123 -24.97 -9.03 -13.83
N CYS A 124 -24.53 -10.25 -14.18
CA CYS A 124 -25.07 -10.97 -15.34
C CYS A 124 -26.57 -11.30 -15.19
N HIS A 125 -27.04 -11.68 -14.00
CA HIS A 125 -28.48 -11.91 -13.75
C HIS A 125 -29.31 -10.62 -13.77
N GLU A 126 -28.72 -9.50 -13.36
CA GLU A 126 -29.33 -8.16 -13.43
C GLU A 126 -29.30 -7.56 -14.87
N GLY A 127 -28.76 -8.29 -15.85
CA GLY A 127 -28.71 -7.87 -17.25
C GLY A 127 -27.63 -6.83 -17.57
N PHE A 128 -26.63 -6.67 -16.69
CA PHE A 128 -25.54 -5.71 -16.85
C PHE A 128 -24.69 -6.02 -18.10
N PRO A 129 -24.17 -5.01 -18.84
CA PRO A 129 -23.40 -5.25 -20.06
C PRO A 129 -22.18 -6.13 -19.81
N ALA A 130 -22.12 -7.30 -20.47
CA ALA A 130 -21.06 -8.30 -20.26
C ALA A 130 -19.62 -7.77 -20.50
N ALA A 131 -19.47 -6.74 -21.34
CA ALA A 131 -18.20 -6.06 -21.57
C ALA A 131 -17.73 -5.20 -20.38
N GLU A 132 -18.65 -4.71 -19.56
CA GLU A 132 -18.40 -3.81 -18.43
C GLU A 132 -18.29 -4.57 -17.10
N VAL A 133 -18.89 -5.77 -16.98
CA VAL A 133 -18.81 -6.65 -15.79
C VAL A 133 -17.38 -6.78 -15.22
N PRO A 134 -16.30 -6.96 -16.02
CA PRO A 134 -14.95 -7.05 -15.47
C PRO A 134 -14.46 -5.79 -14.76
N ALA A 135 -14.82 -4.60 -15.26
CA ALA A 135 -14.42 -3.33 -14.66
C ALA A 135 -15.19 -3.06 -13.35
N GLU A 136 -16.50 -3.36 -13.34
CA GLU A 136 -17.34 -3.20 -12.15
C GLU A 136 -16.91 -4.15 -11.01
N VAL A 137 -16.60 -5.40 -11.34
CA VAL A 137 -16.06 -6.38 -10.38
C VAL A 137 -14.67 -5.97 -9.87
N GLU A 138 -13.82 -5.43 -10.74
CA GLU A 138 -12.51 -4.92 -10.36
C GLU A 138 -12.61 -3.71 -9.41
N ALA A 139 -13.52 -2.76 -9.68
CA ALA A 139 -13.82 -1.64 -8.80
C ALA A 139 -14.34 -2.11 -7.43
N HIS A 140 -15.30 -3.02 -7.40
CA HIS A 140 -15.83 -3.60 -6.16
C HIS A 140 -14.73 -4.28 -5.32
N CYS A 141 -13.85 -5.07 -5.95
CA CYS A 141 -12.72 -5.68 -5.27
C CYS A 141 -11.68 -4.66 -4.80
N ALA A 142 -11.46 -3.56 -5.53
CA ALA A 142 -10.56 -2.48 -5.10
C ALA A 142 -11.06 -1.79 -3.83
N ASP A 143 -12.37 -1.55 -3.73
CA ASP A 143 -13.03 -0.98 -2.55
C ASP A 143 -13.01 -1.93 -1.34
N GLU A 144 -13.25 -3.24 -1.54
CA GLU A 144 -13.06 -4.25 -0.48
C GLU A 144 -11.61 -4.26 0.05
N LEU A 145 -10.62 -4.16 -0.84
CA LEU A 145 -9.20 -4.18 -0.48
C LEU A 145 -8.75 -2.90 0.23
N ARG A 146 -9.34 -1.73 -0.09
CA ARG A 146 -9.06 -0.37 0.44
C ARG A 146 -7.64 0.17 0.21
N TRP A 147 -6.65 -0.69 0.03
CA TRP A 147 -5.25 -0.35 -0.22
C TRP A 147 -5.00 0.36 -1.55
N PRO A 148 -5.66 0.03 -2.68
CA PRO A 148 -5.43 0.72 -3.96
C PRO A 148 -5.58 2.24 -3.86
N ALA A 149 -6.74 2.73 -3.41
CA ALA A 149 -7.00 4.15 -3.23
C ALA A 149 -6.04 4.80 -2.20
N ARG A 150 -5.75 4.10 -1.10
CA ARG A 150 -4.83 4.57 -0.04
C ARG A 150 -3.36 4.63 -0.46
N LEU A 151 -2.96 3.92 -1.51
CA LEU A 151 -1.63 4.04 -2.11
C LEU A 151 -1.62 5.09 -3.22
N ALA A 152 -2.69 5.19 -4.02
CA ALA A 152 -2.84 6.24 -5.03
C ALA A 152 -2.83 7.66 -4.42
N ASP A 153 -3.43 7.85 -3.24
CA ASP A 153 -3.32 9.09 -2.45
C ASP A 153 -1.86 9.56 -2.31
N LEU A 154 -0.93 8.61 -2.14
CA LEU A 154 0.49 8.81 -1.80
C LEU A 154 1.39 8.84 -3.04
N ASP A 155 0.84 8.86 -4.25
CA ASP A 155 1.63 8.92 -5.47
C ASP A 155 2.39 10.25 -5.59
N GLY A 156 3.63 10.21 -6.10
CA GLY A 156 4.55 11.35 -6.07
C GLY A 156 5.02 11.79 -4.67
N LEU A 157 4.71 11.05 -3.59
CA LEU A 157 5.19 11.40 -2.26
C LEU A 157 6.68 11.10 -2.07
N GLU A 158 7.49 12.16 -2.04
CA GLU A 158 8.90 12.08 -1.68
C GLU A 158 9.11 11.76 -0.20
N ARG A 159 9.80 10.65 0.08
CA ARG A 159 10.09 10.18 1.44
C ARG A 159 11.55 10.45 1.82
N ARG A 160 11.86 11.72 2.07
CA ARG A 160 13.21 12.21 2.41
C ARG A 160 13.33 12.60 3.89
N SER A 161 14.51 12.39 4.48
CA SER A 161 14.91 12.88 5.81
C SER A 161 16.44 12.88 5.92
N SER A 162 17.00 13.88 6.61
CA SER A 162 18.42 13.96 6.97
C SER A 162 18.81 13.06 8.15
N LEU A 163 17.83 12.57 8.92
CA LEU A 163 18.06 11.69 10.07
C LEU A 163 18.13 10.23 9.61
N GLU A 164 19.30 9.61 9.76
CA GLU A 164 19.56 8.25 9.28
C GLU A 164 18.53 7.19 9.75
N PRO A 165 18.12 7.13 11.03
CA PRO A 165 17.10 6.17 11.47
C PRO A 165 15.73 6.39 10.81
N MET A 166 15.42 7.64 10.45
CA MET A 166 14.19 8.00 9.74
C MET A 166 14.28 7.61 8.26
N ARG A 167 15.42 7.88 7.62
CA ARG A 167 15.71 7.52 6.22
C ARG A 167 15.55 6.02 5.97
N LEU A 168 16.13 5.19 6.84
CA LEU A 168 15.99 3.72 6.79
C LEU A 168 14.53 3.27 6.97
N ARG A 169 13.79 3.88 7.91
CA ARG A 169 12.38 3.54 8.14
C ARG A 169 11.48 3.94 6.97
N LEU A 170 11.74 5.10 6.36
CA LEU A 170 11.04 5.59 5.16
C LEU A 170 11.27 4.67 3.96
N ALA A 171 12.51 4.22 3.74
CA ALA A 171 12.82 3.23 2.71
C ALA A 171 12.12 1.88 2.95
N GLN A 172 12.06 1.41 4.22
CA GLN A 172 11.30 0.21 4.58
C GLN A 172 9.80 0.35 4.29
N VAL A 173 9.20 1.51 4.59
CA VAL A 173 7.79 1.81 4.27
C VAL A 173 7.58 1.77 2.76
N ALA A 174 8.39 2.47 1.97
CA ALA A 174 8.28 2.48 0.51
C ALA A 174 8.39 1.07 -0.10
N GLY A 175 9.33 0.26 0.38
CA GLY A 175 9.49 -1.13 -0.06
C GLY A 175 8.31 -2.05 0.29
N LEU A 176 7.63 -1.79 1.41
CA LEU A 176 6.41 -2.51 1.81
C LEU A 176 5.17 -2.02 1.04
N GLU A 177 5.04 -0.71 0.81
CA GLU A 177 3.98 -0.12 -0.02
C GLU A 177 4.04 -0.66 -1.45
N ALA A 178 5.23 -0.73 -2.05
CA ALA A 178 5.41 -1.31 -3.38
C ALA A 178 5.04 -2.81 -3.43
N LYS A 179 5.28 -3.57 -2.35
CA LYS A 179 4.83 -4.98 -2.23
C LYS A 179 3.31 -5.07 -2.11
N VAL A 180 2.69 -4.22 -1.29
CA VAL A 180 1.22 -4.14 -1.14
C VAL A 180 0.56 -3.76 -2.45
N GLY A 181 1.06 -2.73 -3.14
CA GLY A 181 0.55 -2.29 -4.44
C GLY A 181 0.60 -3.40 -5.50
N ARG A 182 1.71 -4.13 -5.60
CA ARG A 182 1.82 -5.29 -6.50
C ARG A 182 0.81 -6.39 -6.15
N ARG A 183 0.71 -6.79 -4.88
CA ARG A 183 -0.29 -7.79 -4.45
C ARG A 183 -1.71 -7.33 -4.74
N CYS A 184 -2.04 -6.06 -4.51
CA CYS A 184 -3.35 -5.52 -4.89
C CYS A 184 -3.59 -5.63 -6.40
N GLY A 185 -2.62 -5.27 -7.25
CA GLY A 185 -2.71 -5.46 -8.70
C GLY A 185 -2.94 -6.91 -9.12
N GLU A 186 -2.29 -7.87 -8.45
CA GLU A 186 -2.52 -9.31 -8.67
C GLU A 186 -3.94 -9.74 -8.30
N HIS A 187 -4.48 -9.26 -7.17
CA HIS A 187 -5.88 -9.51 -6.76
C HIS A 187 -6.88 -8.93 -7.77
N LEU A 188 -6.67 -7.70 -8.24
CA LEU A 188 -7.53 -7.04 -9.21
C LEU A 188 -7.47 -7.74 -10.58
N ALA A 189 -6.29 -8.11 -11.05
CA ALA A 189 -6.12 -8.90 -12.27
C ALA A 189 -6.81 -10.27 -12.19
N LEU A 190 -6.78 -10.93 -11.02
CA LEU A 190 -7.53 -12.17 -10.78
C LEU A 190 -9.04 -11.92 -10.82
N ALA A 191 -9.56 -10.91 -10.12
CA ALA A 191 -10.98 -10.58 -10.10
C ALA A 191 -11.52 -10.27 -11.51
N SER A 192 -10.80 -9.41 -12.25
CA SER A 192 -11.06 -9.06 -13.65
C SER A 192 -11.05 -10.28 -14.58
N LYS A 193 -10.13 -11.25 -14.37
CA LYS A 193 -10.06 -12.52 -15.11
C LYS A 193 -11.24 -13.43 -14.79
N VAL A 194 -11.61 -13.56 -13.51
CA VAL A 194 -12.76 -14.36 -13.05
C VAL A 194 -14.07 -13.81 -13.62
N ALA A 195 -14.26 -12.48 -13.52
CA ALA A 195 -15.41 -11.79 -14.08
C ALA A 195 -15.59 -12.03 -15.58
N ARG A 196 -14.51 -11.96 -16.37
CA ARG A 196 -14.54 -12.30 -17.81
C ARG A 196 -15.03 -13.73 -18.08
N MET A 197 -14.57 -14.70 -17.29
CA MET A 197 -15.00 -16.10 -17.46
C MET A 197 -16.48 -16.30 -17.10
N VAL A 198 -16.99 -15.61 -16.08
CA VAL A 198 -18.42 -15.65 -15.70
C VAL A 198 -19.31 -14.96 -16.73
N ALA A 199 -18.87 -13.83 -17.29
CA ALA A 199 -19.60 -13.07 -18.31
C ALA A 199 -19.59 -13.71 -19.72
N GLY A 200 -19.15 -14.98 -19.85
CA GLY A 200 -19.06 -15.68 -21.15
C GLY A 200 -17.92 -15.20 -22.06
N GLY A 201 -17.07 -14.28 -21.59
CA GLY A 201 -15.87 -13.87 -22.30
C GLY A 201 -14.88 -15.03 -22.41
N ALA A 202 -14.40 -15.30 -23.63
CA ALA A 202 -13.45 -16.36 -23.88
C ALA A 202 -12.21 -16.20 -22.98
N GLY A 203 -12.03 -17.14 -22.04
CA GLY A 203 -10.80 -17.21 -21.25
C GLY A 203 -9.59 -17.36 -22.18
N PRO A 204 -8.37 -16.93 -21.76
CA PRO A 204 -7.19 -17.06 -22.58
C PRO A 204 -7.04 -18.53 -22.99
N ALA A 205 -7.17 -18.78 -24.29
CA ALA A 205 -7.25 -20.12 -24.84
C ALA A 205 -6.05 -20.91 -24.35
N HIS A 206 -6.30 -21.82 -23.39
CA HIS A 206 -5.31 -22.82 -23.05
C HIS A 206 -5.18 -23.67 -24.30
N ARG A 207 -4.11 -23.41 -25.06
CA ARG A 207 -3.59 -24.36 -26.03
C ARG A 207 -3.22 -25.60 -25.23
N ARG A 208 -4.21 -26.47 -25.00
CA ARG A 208 -4.00 -27.90 -24.79
C ARG A 208 -3.31 -28.36 -26.06
N ALA A 209 -1.98 -28.30 -26.04
CA ALA A 209 -1.16 -29.04 -26.96
C ALA A 209 -1.50 -30.51 -26.71
N ALA A 210 -2.37 -31.06 -27.57
CA ALA A 210 -2.59 -32.48 -27.67
C ALA A 210 -1.33 -33.12 -28.27
N GLY A 211 -0.28 -33.21 -27.45
CA GLY A 211 0.95 -33.93 -27.76
C GLY A 211 0.70 -35.43 -27.59
N PRO A 212 1.07 -36.27 -28.58
CA PRO A 212 0.83 -37.70 -28.51
C PRO A 212 1.73 -38.40 -27.48
N ARG A 213 1.32 -39.60 -27.06
CA ARG A 213 2.09 -40.48 -26.16
C ARG A 213 3.49 -40.79 -26.72
N ALA A 214 4.50 -40.26 -26.05
CA ALA A 214 5.86 -40.79 -25.93
C ALA A 214 6.34 -40.36 -24.53
N GLY A 215 7.03 -41.14 -23.72
CA GLY A 215 7.88 -42.29 -23.97
C GLY A 215 9.04 -42.11 -22.98
N LEU A 216 9.31 -43.10 -22.12
CA LEU A 216 10.38 -43.02 -21.13
C LEU A 216 11.73 -42.81 -21.81
N THR A 217 12.50 -41.80 -21.41
CA THR A 217 13.98 -41.86 -21.28
C THR A 217 14.55 -40.61 -20.60
N GLU A 218 15.81 -40.71 -20.19
CA GLU A 218 16.50 -39.91 -19.20
C GLU A 218 17.19 -38.63 -19.74
N ARG A 219 17.62 -37.80 -18.77
CA ARG A 219 18.80 -36.88 -18.72
C ARG A 219 18.45 -35.39 -18.66
N MET A 220 19.14 -34.51 -17.92
CA MET A 220 20.17 -34.50 -16.85
C MET A 220 20.58 -33.01 -16.66
N VAL A 221 21.44 -32.67 -15.67
CA VAL A 221 22.15 -31.37 -15.46
C VAL A 221 21.35 -30.34 -14.63
N CYS A 222 21.51 -30.21 -13.29
CA CYS A 222 22.60 -29.55 -12.50
C CYS A 222 22.56 -28.00 -12.57
N VAL A 223 22.83 -27.17 -11.54
CA VAL A 223 23.55 -27.26 -10.23
C VAL A 223 22.81 -26.41 -9.16
N SER A 224 22.90 -26.62 -7.82
CA SER A 224 23.75 -25.80 -6.90
C SER A 224 23.57 -26.18 -5.40
N VAL A 225 24.63 -25.96 -4.61
CA VAL A 225 24.84 -26.43 -3.21
C VAL A 225 24.52 -25.33 -2.17
N PRO A 226 23.98 -25.66 -0.97
CA PRO A 226 24.16 -24.86 0.24
C PRO A 226 25.31 -25.42 1.10
N ASN A 227 26.31 -24.57 1.34
CA ASN A 227 27.49 -24.86 2.16
C ASN A 227 27.16 -24.74 3.66
N VAL A 228 27.23 -25.84 4.43
CA VAL A 228 27.35 -25.82 5.89
C VAL A 228 28.31 -26.93 6.32
N ALA A 229 29.33 -26.58 7.10
CA ALA A 229 30.21 -27.56 7.74
C ALA A 229 29.58 -28.02 9.06
N GLU A 230 29.37 -29.34 9.21
CA GLU A 230 29.15 -29.94 10.52
C GLU A 230 30.48 -29.97 11.27
N SER A 231 30.63 -29.11 12.28
CA SER A 231 31.83 -29.06 13.12
C SER A 231 31.83 -30.20 14.14
N ASP A 232 32.67 -31.19 13.85
CA ASP A 232 33.35 -32.13 14.74
C ASP A 232 32.59 -32.76 15.92
N VAL A 233 32.35 -34.06 15.75
CA VAL A 233 32.29 -35.04 16.84
C VAL A 233 33.66 -35.10 17.53
N THR A 234 33.80 -34.46 18.68
CA THR A 234 34.86 -34.80 19.65
C THR A 234 34.29 -35.61 20.80
N GLY A 235 34.38 -36.93 20.68
CA GLY A 235 34.26 -37.82 21.83
C GLY A 235 35.57 -37.86 22.63
N SER A 236 35.52 -37.50 23.90
CA SER A 236 36.49 -37.99 24.89
C SER A 236 35.85 -38.07 26.26
N ALA A 237 36.28 -39.05 27.05
CA ALA A 237 35.54 -39.56 28.19
C ALA A 237 36.07 -39.08 29.54
N VAL A 238 35.15 -38.95 30.49
CA VAL A 238 35.31 -39.29 31.93
C VAL A 238 36.40 -38.58 32.74
N THR A 239 35.97 -37.88 33.80
CA THR A 239 36.36 -38.26 35.16
C THR A 239 35.36 -37.73 36.18
N ALA A 240 35.02 -38.57 37.17
CA ALA A 240 34.05 -38.25 38.22
C ALA A 240 34.75 -37.79 39.51
N ARG A 241 33.99 -37.12 40.36
CA ARG A 241 34.16 -37.04 41.82
C ARG A 241 32.81 -37.26 42.47
#